data_AF-A0A250VHI6-F1
#
_entry.id   AF-A0A250VHI6-F1
#
_cell.length_a   1.000
_cell.length_b   1.000
_cell.length_c   1.000
_cell.angle_alpha   90.00
_cell.angle_beta   90.00
_cell.angle_gamma   90.00
#
_symmetry.space_group_name_H-M   'P 1'
#
loop_
_entity.id
_entity.type
_entity.pdbx_description
1 polymer ?
#
loop_
_entity_poly.entity_id
_entity_poly.type
_entity_poly.pdbx_seq_one_letter_code
_entity_poly.pdbx_strand_id
1 'polypeptide(L)'
;MFDSRRKSTPPAAVALDGPHRPLFGEVDLVQDGVALVAVVDGLWRATPPRRVHGNPTGAGDSAVAGLLSGLVEGLAWPERLARAVALSAATVLAPVAGEFDHLAYETLLDQIAVTADATAA
;
A
#
# COMPACT_ATOMS: atom_id res chain seq x y z
N MET A 1 -20.41 -11.69 -33.85
CA MET A 1 -19.27 -12.44 -33.27
C MET A 1 -18.52 -11.46 -32.37
N PHE A 2 -18.63 -11.69 -31.06
CA PHE A 2 -18.01 -10.99 -29.91
C PHE A 2 -18.44 -9.55 -29.57
N ASP A 3 -19.20 -9.46 -28.48
CA ASP A 3 -19.72 -8.29 -27.77
C ASP A 3 -18.66 -7.73 -26.79
N SER A 4 -18.53 -6.40 -26.79
CA SER A 4 -17.58 -5.61 -26.00
C SER A 4 -18.24 -5.10 -24.72
N ARG A 5 -18.32 -5.93 -23.67
CA ARG A 5 -18.50 -5.47 -22.28
C ARG A 5 -17.96 -6.51 -21.28
N ARG A 6 -16.67 -6.42 -20.94
CA ARG A 6 -16.18 -6.95 -19.66
C ARG A 6 -16.04 -5.78 -18.69
N LYS A 7 -17.10 -5.56 -17.93
CA LYS A 7 -17.07 -4.79 -16.69
C LYS A 7 -16.26 -5.65 -15.72
N SER A 8 -15.01 -5.28 -15.43
CA SER A 8 -14.20 -5.97 -14.43
C SER A 8 -14.88 -5.82 -13.07
N THR A 9 -15.54 -6.88 -12.62
CA THR A 9 -16.00 -7.02 -11.25
C THR A 9 -14.77 -7.24 -10.37
N PRO A 10 -14.50 -6.42 -9.33
CA PRO A 10 -13.47 -6.76 -8.36
C PRO A 10 -13.87 -8.07 -7.65
N PRO A 11 -12.90 -8.93 -7.25
CA PRO A 11 -13.22 -10.16 -6.55
C PRO A 11 -14.00 -9.82 -5.27
N ALA A 12 -15.08 -10.57 -5.03
CA ALA A 12 -15.88 -10.43 -3.82
C ALA A 12 -14.99 -10.69 -2.61
N ALA A 13 -14.96 -9.75 -1.67
CA ALA A 13 -14.34 -9.94 -0.37
C ALA A 13 -14.90 -11.22 0.26
N VAL A 14 -14.03 -12.18 0.54
CA VAL A 14 -14.39 -13.40 1.25
C VAL A 14 -14.66 -13.00 2.70
N ALA A 15 -15.93 -13.03 3.09
CA ALA A 15 -16.32 -12.84 4.48
C ALA A 15 -15.79 -14.00 5.32
N LEU A 16 -14.84 -13.73 6.21
CA LEU A 16 -14.37 -14.69 7.21
C LEU A 16 -15.03 -14.36 8.55
N ASP A 17 -16.07 -15.13 8.86
CA ASP A 17 -16.76 -15.10 10.16
C ASP A 17 -16.02 -16.00 11.16
N GLY A 18 -15.58 -15.44 12.30
CA GLY A 18 -14.95 -16.17 13.41
C GLY A 18 -14.16 -15.27 14.39
N PRO A 19 -14.11 -15.58 15.71
CA PRO A 19 -13.58 -14.70 16.76
C PRO A 19 -12.03 -14.68 16.85
N HIS A 20 -11.34 -15.01 15.76
CA HIS A 20 -9.89 -14.94 15.66
C HIS A 20 -9.51 -13.74 14.80
N ARG A 21 -9.37 -12.58 15.43
CA ARG A 21 -8.75 -11.43 14.78
C ARG A 21 -7.31 -11.83 14.40
N PRO A 22 -6.97 -11.94 13.11
CA PRO A 22 -5.64 -12.41 12.73
C PRO A 22 -4.59 -11.39 13.16
N LEU A 23 -3.44 -11.88 13.64
CA LEU A 23 -2.27 -11.03 13.92
C LEU A 23 -1.68 -10.42 12.62
N PHE A 24 -2.03 -10.99 11.47
CA PHE A 24 -1.59 -10.58 10.14
C PHE A 24 -2.82 -10.41 9.26
N GLY A 25 -3.14 -9.16 8.88
CA GLY A 25 -4.13 -8.88 7.86
C GLY A 25 -3.57 -9.15 6.47
N GLU A 26 -4.44 -9.47 5.52
CA GLU A 26 -4.09 -9.54 4.10
C GLU A 26 -3.76 -8.12 3.63
N VAL A 27 -2.60 -7.96 2.97
CA VAL A 27 -2.16 -6.67 2.44
C VAL A 27 -2.15 -6.71 0.93
N ASP A 28 -3.11 -6.03 0.31
CA ASP A 28 -3.12 -5.83 -1.14
C ASP A 28 -2.27 -4.63 -1.51
N LEU A 29 -1.27 -4.86 -2.37
CA LEU A 29 -0.40 -3.84 -2.93
C LEU A 29 -0.78 -3.59 -4.39
N VAL A 30 -1.58 -2.56 -4.63
CA VAL A 30 -2.03 -2.22 -5.98
C VAL A 30 -1.18 -1.10 -6.56
N GLN A 31 -0.63 -1.34 -7.76
CA GLN A 31 0.07 -0.34 -8.56
C GLN A 31 -0.92 0.32 -9.52
N ASP A 32 -1.43 1.50 -9.19
CA ASP A 32 -2.30 2.26 -10.11
C ASP A 32 -1.49 3.35 -10.83
N GLY A 33 -0.94 2.98 -11.99
CA GLY A 33 -0.28 3.87 -12.93
C GLY A 33 1.05 4.46 -12.47
N VAL A 34 1.32 4.51 -11.14
CA VAL A 34 2.56 4.84 -10.42
C VAL A 34 2.28 5.25 -8.93
N ALA A 35 1.26 4.68 -8.30
CA ALA A 35 0.98 4.87 -6.87
C ALA A 35 0.75 3.51 -6.22
N LEU A 36 1.40 3.27 -5.08
CA LEU A 36 1.13 2.10 -4.25
C LEU A 36 -0.09 2.39 -3.37
N VAL A 37 -1.09 1.53 -3.44
CA VAL A 37 -2.16 1.47 -2.45
C VAL A 37 -1.94 0.22 -1.62
N ALA A 38 -1.85 0.38 -0.30
CA ALA A 38 -1.86 -0.73 0.65
C ALA A 38 -3.25 -0.82 1.30
N VAL A 39 -3.91 -1.97 1.18
CA VAL A 39 -5.19 -2.24 1.85
C VAL A 39 -5.02 -3.38 2.86
N VAL A 40 -5.44 -3.19 4.11
CA VAL A 40 -5.36 -4.23 5.16
C VAL A 40 -6.75 -4.72 5.52
N ASP A 41 -7.08 -5.97 5.18
CA ASP A 41 -8.40 -6.59 5.43
C ASP A 41 -9.60 -5.71 5.00
N GLY A 42 -9.42 -4.85 4.00
CA GLY A 42 -10.42 -3.85 3.60
C GLY A 42 -10.68 -2.72 4.61
N LEU A 43 -10.00 -2.71 5.76
CA LEU A 43 -10.21 -1.76 6.86
C LEU A 43 -9.41 -0.48 6.74
N TRP A 44 -8.21 -0.56 6.18
CA TRP A 44 -7.29 0.57 6.09
C TRP A 44 -6.77 0.70 4.69
N ARG A 45 -6.69 1.94 4.20
CA ARG A 45 -6.13 2.27 2.90
C ARG A 45 -5.13 3.40 3.04
N ALA A 46 -3.93 3.20 2.50
CA ALA A 46 -2.90 4.26 2.42
C ALA A 46 -2.61 4.64 0.97
N THR A 47 -2.53 5.94 0.70
CA THR A 47 -2.31 6.48 -0.65
C THR A 47 -1.36 7.68 -0.63
N PRO A 48 -0.42 7.78 -1.59
CA PRO A 48 0.39 8.98 -1.74
C PRO A 48 -0.46 10.17 -2.22
N PRO A 49 -0.04 11.42 -1.94
CA PRO A 49 -0.79 12.63 -2.28
C PRO A 49 -0.93 12.85 -3.80
N ARG A 50 -0.04 12.23 -4.58
CA ARG A 50 -0.03 12.29 -6.04
C ARG A 50 0.53 10.99 -6.61
N ARG A 51 0.24 10.73 -7.89
CA ARG A 51 0.87 9.66 -8.67
C ARG A 51 2.37 9.93 -8.84
N VAL A 52 3.22 8.94 -8.57
CA VAL A 52 4.68 9.06 -8.41
C VAL A 52 5.43 8.39 -9.55
N HIS A 53 5.68 9.10 -10.65
CA HIS A 53 6.29 8.51 -11.83
C HIS A 53 7.82 8.35 -11.70
N GLY A 54 8.36 7.20 -12.12
CA GLY A 54 9.80 6.91 -12.08
C GLY A 54 10.11 5.43 -12.36
N ASN A 55 11.14 4.87 -11.71
CA ASN A 55 11.56 3.48 -11.86
C ASN A 55 10.84 2.57 -10.85
N PRO A 56 9.84 1.75 -11.27
CA PRO A 56 9.08 0.93 -10.32
C PRO A 56 9.86 -0.26 -9.74
N THR A 57 11.09 -0.49 -10.21
CA THR A 57 11.89 -1.67 -9.83
C THR A 57 12.29 -1.61 -8.36
N GLY A 58 11.90 -2.62 -7.58
CA GLY A 58 12.15 -2.68 -6.13
C GLY A 58 11.11 -1.95 -5.27
N ALA A 59 10.13 -1.23 -5.86
CA ALA A 59 9.11 -0.53 -5.09
C ALA A 59 8.21 -1.47 -4.27
N GLY A 60 7.99 -2.70 -4.75
CA GLY A 60 7.29 -3.75 -4.02
C GLY A 60 8.09 -4.25 -2.81
N ASP A 61 9.38 -4.54 -3.00
CA ASP A 61 10.26 -4.99 -1.91
C ASP A 61 10.40 -3.91 -0.83
N SER A 62 10.51 -2.65 -1.25
CA SER A 62 10.49 -1.48 -0.35
C SER A 62 9.19 -1.35 0.43
N ALA A 63 8.05 -1.65 -0.18
CA ALA A 63 6.77 -1.67 0.54
C ALA A 63 6.75 -2.75 1.63
N VAL A 64 7.20 -3.96 1.30
CA VAL A 64 7.31 -5.08 2.26
C VAL A 64 8.30 -4.73 3.37
N ALA A 65 9.45 -4.16 3.03
CA ALA A 65 10.43 -3.71 4.01
C ALA A 65 9.85 -2.66 4.97
N GLY A 66 9.08 -1.69 4.46
CA GLY A 66 8.41 -0.69 5.27
C GLY A 66 7.37 -1.28 6.22
N LEU A 67 6.57 -2.25 5.77
CA LEU A 67 5.61 -2.98 6.62
C LEU A 67 6.32 -3.76 7.72
N LEU A 68 7.37 -4.52 7.38
CA LEU A 68 8.11 -5.34 8.32
C LEU A 68 8.90 -4.50 9.34
N SER A 69 9.51 -3.39 8.91
CA SER A 69 10.16 -2.44 9.80
C SER A 69 9.16 -1.86 10.80
N GLY A 70 7.98 -1.41 10.35
CA GLY A 70 6.95 -0.93 11.25
C GLY A 70 6.38 -2.02 12.18
N LEU A 71 6.45 -3.30 11.78
CA LEU A 71 6.12 -4.42 12.65
C LEU A 71 7.15 -4.63 13.75
N VAL A 72 8.43 -4.64 13.40
CA VAL A 72 9.53 -4.80 14.36
C VAL A 72 9.55 -3.66 15.37
N GLU A 73 9.23 -2.43 14.94
CA GLU A 73 9.15 -1.25 15.81
C GLU A 73 7.84 -1.15 16.61
N GLY A 74 6.88 -2.06 16.39
CA GLY A 74 5.60 -2.04 17.11
C GLY A 74 4.68 -0.90 16.72
N LEU A 75 4.84 -0.34 15.51
CA LEU A 75 3.96 0.71 15.00
C LEU A 75 2.54 0.17 14.79
N ALA A 76 1.56 1.04 15.06
CA ALA A 76 0.17 0.80 14.70
C ALA A 76 -0.02 0.79 13.17
N TRP A 77 -1.14 0.23 12.74
CA TRP A 77 -1.42 0.01 11.31
C TRP A 77 -1.37 1.28 10.46
N PRO A 78 -1.92 2.43 10.88
CA PRO A 78 -1.86 3.64 10.07
C PRO A 78 -0.42 4.08 9.77
N GLU A 79 0.42 4.14 10.79
CA GLU A 79 1.82 4.54 10.69
C GLU A 79 2.63 3.53 9.88
N ARG A 80 2.35 2.23 10.07
CA ARG A 80 2.99 1.15 9.31
C ARG A 80 2.66 1.23 7.81
N LEU A 81 1.40 1.52 7.48
CA LEU A 81 0.97 1.67 6.08
C LEU A 81 1.52 2.95 5.45
N ALA A 82 1.54 4.06 6.20
CA ALA A 82 2.15 5.31 5.77
C ALA A 82 3.64 5.10 5.40
N ARG A 83 4.38 4.42 6.27
CA ARG A 83 5.79 4.05 6.02
C ARG A 83 5.95 3.22 4.76
N ALA A 84 5.16 2.16 4.60
CA ALA A 84 5.26 1.27 3.45
C ALA A 84 5.00 1.99 2.13
N VAL A 85 3.96 2.83 2.07
CA VAL A 85 3.61 3.61 0.88
C VAL A 85 4.64 4.70 0.59
N ALA A 86 5.12 5.41 1.61
CA ALA A 86 6.16 6.43 1.46
C ALA A 86 7.47 5.82 0.94
N LEU A 87 7.92 4.69 1.51
CA LEU A 87 9.17 4.03 1.12
C LEU A 87 9.09 3.46 -0.30
N SER A 88 7.96 2.84 -0.64
CA SER A 88 7.68 2.40 -2.00
C SER A 88 7.73 3.55 -2.99
N ALA A 89 7.02 4.65 -2.71
CA ALA A 89 6.99 5.83 -3.57
C ALA A 89 8.38 6.48 -3.72
N ALA A 90 9.16 6.58 -2.65
CA ALA A 90 10.53 7.09 -2.70
C ALA A 90 11.46 6.20 -3.53
N THR A 91 11.23 4.88 -3.52
CA THR A 91 11.94 3.93 -4.39
C THR A 91 11.59 4.14 -5.86
N VAL A 92 10.32 4.43 -6.16
CA VAL A 92 9.90 4.76 -7.53
C VAL A 92 10.59 6.03 -8.03
N LEU A 93 10.80 7.02 -7.17
CA LEU A 93 11.49 8.25 -7.53
C LEU A 93 13.00 8.07 -7.74
N ALA A 94 13.59 7.00 -7.21
CA ALA A 94 15.01 6.76 -7.33
C ALA A 94 15.39 6.32 -8.76
N PRO A 95 16.53 6.80 -9.29
CA PRO A 95 17.00 6.38 -10.61
C PRO A 95 17.46 4.92 -10.62
N VAL A 96 17.95 4.42 -9.48
CA VAL A 96 18.49 3.06 -9.31
C VAL A 96 17.45 2.16 -8.64
N ALA A 97 17.32 0.94 -9.13
CA ALA A 97 16.41 -0.05 -8.58
C ALA A 97 16.79 -0.41 -7.13
N GLY A 98 15.81 -0.42 -6.23
CA GLY A 98 16.00 -0.80 -4.82
C GLY A 98 16.71 0.23 -3.95
N GLU A 99 17.08 1.38 -4.50
CA GLU A 99 17.46 2.56 -3.72
C GLU A 99 16.24 3.44 -3.47
N PHE A 100 16.29 4.28 -2.46
CA PHE A 100 15.29 5.32 -2.24
C PHE A 100 15.98 6.62 -1.83
N ASP A 101 15.41 7.74 -2.24
CA ASP A 101 15.83 9.05 -1.73
C ASP A 101 15.22 9.26 -0.34
N HIS A 102 16.09 9.45 0.66
CA HIS A 102 15.68 9.64 2.06
C HIS A 102 14.86 10.93 2.26
N LEU A 103 15.23 12.03 1.59
CA LEU A 103 14.50 13.29 1.71
C LEU A 103 13.12 13.16 1.06
N ALA A 104 13.04 12.45 -0.06
CA ALA A 104 11.77 12.15 -0.70
C ALA A 104 10.90 11.26 0.20
N TYR A 105 11.47 10.26 0.85
CA TYR A 105 10.77 9.39 1.80
C TYR A 105 10.18 10.19 2.98
N GLU A 106 10.98 11.01 3.66
CA GLU A 106 10.50 11.83 4.79
C GLU A 106 9.39 12.79 4.35
N THR A 107 9.59 13.48 3.22
CA THR A 107 8.60 14.40 2.65
C THR A 107 7.29 13.68 2.31
N LEU A 108 7.37 12.47 1.76
CA LEU A 108 6.20 11.69 1.40
C LEU A 108 5.49 11.11 2.62
N LEU A 109 6.23 10.70 3.65
CA LEU A 109 5.70 10.12 4.88
C LEU A 109 4.69 11.07 5.54
N ASP A 110 5.03 12.36 5.63
CA ASP A 110 4.15 13.40 6.18
C ASP A 110 2.91 13.68 5.32
N GLN A 111 2.91 13.22 4.07
CA GLN A 111 1.85 13.47 3.10
C GLN A 111 1.02 12.23 2.77
N ILE A 112 1.36 11.05 3.30
CA ILE A 112 0.57 9.85 3.06
C ILE A 112 -0.77 9.97 3.79
N ALA A 113 -1.84 9.96 3.00
CA ALA A 113 -3.19 9.87 3.54
C ALA A 113 -3.48 8.41 3.89
N VAL A 114 -3.86 8.16 5.14
CA VAL A 114 -4.34 6.85 5.59
C VAL A 114 -5.79 6.99 6.06
N THR A 115 -6.68 6.24 5.43
CA THR A 115 -8.12 6.26 5.73
C THR A 115 -8.55 4.90 6.24
N ALA A 116 -9.35 4.89 7.31
CA ALA A 116 -10.10 3.71 7.70
C ALA A 116 -11.35 3.61 6.81
N ASP A 117 -11.58 2.46 6.18
CA ASP A 117 -12.84 2.18 5.51
C ASP A 117 -13.85 1.69 6.56
N ALA A 118 -14.92 2.45 6.74
CA ALA A 118 -15.94 2.17 7.77
C ALA A 118 -16.93 1.05 7.38
N THR A 119 -16.69 0.36 6.27
CA THR A 119 -17.62 -0.61 5.67
C THR A 119 -17.35 -2.06 6.04
N ALA A 120 -16.46 -2.32 7.00
CA ALA A 120 -16.40 -3.61 7.69
C ALA A 120 -17.40 -3.65 8.85
N ALA A 121 -18.69 -3.70 8.53
CA ALA A 121 -19.78 -3.97 9.48
C ALA A 121 -20.74 -4.99 8.86
#